data_AF-E8ZHD8-F1
#
_entry.id   AF-E8ZHD8-F1
#
_cell.length_a   1.000
_cell.length_b   1.000
_cell.length_c   1.000
_cell.angle_alpha   90.00
_cell.angle_beta   90.00
_cell.angle_gamma   90.00
#
_symmetry.space_group_name_H-M   'P 1'
#
loop_
_entity.id
_entity.type
_entity.pdbx_description
1 polymer ?
#
loop_
_entity_poly.entity_id
_entity_poly.type
_entity_poly.pdbx_seq_one_letter_code
_entity_poly.pdbx_strand_id
1 'polypeptide(L)'
;MSSSIAKSITTSAAVAVVSGVGFKSVESIFKYPTNKDHLESQGYKSLFEVKRNQFTRWKERFLRHKEELMKMIPEIHSNSSNNEGAYFLKKWCYQNIYKGHSSSNKTIFNQIKSFCTIDIKSFLLEGENVQTIDDVQENKEEAFKQRQASIIKVGILKQGSGFSKSVLFETYHPITMKIINNAKEFCLAPEPSLMKAH
;
A
#
# COMPACT_ATOMS: atom_id res chain seq x y z
N MET A 1 7.61 30.25 66.18
CA MET A 1 7.94 30.85 64.88
C MET A 1 8.00 29.73 63.86
N SER A 2 7.12 29.83 62.87
CA SER A 2 6.76 28.81 61.90
C SER A 2 7.67 28.90 60.68
N SER A 3 8.13 27.77 60.14
CA SER A 3 8.65 27.73 58.76
C SER A 3 8.14 26.48 58.05
N SER A 4 7.01 26.64 57.36
CA SER A 4 6.47 25.65 56.44
C SER A 4 7.35 25.62 55.18
N ILE A 5 7.97 24.48 54.90
CA ILE A 5 8.68 24.23 53.64
C ILE A 5 7.62 23.97 52.58
N ALA A 6 7.30 25.00 51.79
CA ALA A 6 6.47 24.84 50.60
C ALA A 6 7.27 24.05 49.55
N LYS A 7 6.88 22.78 49.33
CA LYS A 7 7.37 21.97 48.21
C LYS A 7 6.75 22.51 46.93
N SER A 8 7.51 23.30 46.17
CA SER A 8 7.12 23.72 44.83
C SER A 8 7.29 22.54 43.87
N ILE A 9 6.17 21.92 43.50
CA ILE A 9 6.13 20.93 42.42
C ILE A 9 5.94 21.72 41.14
N THR A 10 7.05 22.10 40.51
CA THR A 10 7.04 22.65 39.14
C THR A 10 6.78 21.51 38.16
N THR A 11 5.50 21.21 37.95
CA THR A 11 5.02 20.38 36.84
C THR A 11 5.33 21.11 35.54
N SER A 12 6.48 20.78 34.94
CA SER A 12 6.85 21.31 33.63
C SER A 12 6.00 20.61 32.58
N ALA A 13 4.90 21.24 32.18
CA ALA A 13 4.15 20.80 31.01
C ALA A 13 5.04 21.01 29.78
N ALA A 14 5.62 19.92 29.26
CA ALA A 14 6.25 19.92 27.96
C ALA A 14 5.14 20.13 26.92
N VAL A 15 4.88 21.39 26.56
CA VAL A 15 4.06 21.72 25.40
C VAL A 15 4.92 21.38 24.19
N ALA A 16 4.74 20.16 23.67
CA ALA A 16 5.20 19.84 22.33
C ALA A 16 4.38 20.69 21.36
N VAL A 17 4.92 21.86 21.01
CA VAL A 17 4.44 22.62 19.86
C VAL A 17 4.73 21.73 18.65
N VAL A 18 3.73 20.98 18.21
CA VAL A 18 3.71 20.46 16.84
C VAL A 18 3.56 21.70 15.98
N SER A 19 4.68 22.34 15.68
CA SER A 19 4.73 23.29 14.58
C SER A 19 4.37 22.48 13.36
N GLY A 20 3.11 22.59 12.95
CA GLY A 20 2.66 22.21 11.63
C GLY A 20 3.48 23.04 10.66
N VAL A 21 4.65 22.54 10.31
CA VAL A 21 5.35 23.00 9.12
C VAL A 21 4.47 22.54 7.99
N GLY A 22 3.57 23.43 7.59
CA GLY A 22 2.94 23.38 6.29
C GLY A 22 4.06 23.44 5.27
N PHE A 23 4.54 22.27 4.85
CA PHE A 23 5.36 22.15 3.66
C PHE A 23 4.46 22.50 2.47
N LYS A 24 4.35 23.80 2.18
CA LYS A 24 4.29 24.24 0.80
C LYS A 24 5.68 23.95 0.24
N SER A 25 5.86 22.71 -0.23
CA SER A 25 7.13 22.18 -0.68
C SER A 25 7.70 23.09 -1.75
N VAL A 26 8.86 23.67 -1.45
CA VAL A 26 9.74 24.26 -2.43
C VAL A 26 10.23 23.10 -3.32
N GLU A 27 9.57 22.87 -4.46
CA GLU A 27 9.92 21.78 -5.39
C GLU A 27 11.38 21.87 -5.91
N SER A 28 12.09 22.99 -5.68
CA SER A 28 13.40 23.27 -6.28
C SER A 28 14.63 22.90 -5.45
N ILE A 29 14.52 22.51 -4.17
CA ILE A 29 15.71 22.28 -3.31
C ILE A 29 16.08 20.79 -3.19
N PHE A 30 15.12 19.87 -3.30
CA PHE A 30 15.40 18.44 -3.24
C PHE A 30 15.56 17.87 -4.66
N LYS A 31 16.80 17.87 -5.15
CA LYS A 31 17.14 17.06 -6.34
C LYS A 31 17.08 15.58 -5.94
N TYR A 32 16.10 14.86 -6.47
CA TYR A 32 16.03 13.41 -6.32
C TYR A 32 16.98 12.76 -7.33
N PRO A 33 17.98 11.96 -6.90
CA PRO A 33 18.90 11.32 -7.83
C PRO A 33 18.19 10.38 -8.78
N THR A 34 17.17 9.66 -8.32
CA THR A 34 16.40 8.71 -9.13
C THR A 34 14.89 8.87 -8.94
N ASN A 35 14.11 8.29 -9.87
CA ASN A 35 12.66 8.20 -9.70
C ASN A 35 12.27 7.40 -8.46
N LYS A 36 13.11 6.44 -8.02
CA LYS A 36 12.95 5.72 -6.75
C LYS A 36 12.93 6.69 -5.57
N ASP A 37 13.95 7.54 -5.48
CA ASP A 37 14.10 8.47 -4.36
C ASP A 37 12.92 9.46 -4.30
N HIS A 38 12.45 9.91 -5.46
CA HIS A 38 11.28 10.77 -5.51
C HIS A 38 9.99 10.05 -5.08
N LEU A 39 9.76 8.81 -5.52
CA LEU A 39 8.62 8.01 -5.07
C LEU A 39 8.63 7.78 -3.56
N GLU A 40 9.77 7.41 -3.01
CA GLU A 40 9.95 7.16 -1.57
C GLU A 40 9.76 8.44 -0.75
N SER A 41 10.23 9.59 -1.25
CA SER A 41 9.99 10.89 -0.60
C SER A 41 8.50 11.24 -0.53
N GLN A 42 7.70 10.74 -1.49
CA GLN A 42 6.25 10.84 -1.49
C GLN A 42 5.59 9.70 -0.70
N GLY A 43 6.33 8.80 -0.05
CA GLY A 43 5.79 7.70 0.74
C GLY A 43 5.28 6.50 -0.07
N TYR A 44 5.52 6.46 -1.39
CA TYR A 44 5.23 5.27 -2.19
C TYR A 44 6.25 4.17 -1.91
N LYS A 45 5.80 2.91 -1.96
CA LYS A 45 6.66 1.72 -1.90
C LYS A 45 6.68 1.04 -3.26
N SER A 46 7.86 0.57 -3.66
CA SER A 46 8.03 -0.12 -4.93
C SER A 46 7.55 -1.57 -4.86
N LEU A 47 6.99 -2.08 -5.96
CA LEU A 47 6.64 -3.50 -6.09
C LEU A 47 7.85 -4.44 -5.99
N PHE A 48 9.08 -3.91 -6.13
CA PHE A 48 10.31 -4.64 -5.83
C PHE A 48 10.49 -4.95 -4.34
N GLU A 49 9.85 -4.19 -3.44
CA GLU A 49 9.95 -4.38 -1.99
C GLU A 49 9.01 -5.49 -1.47
N VAL A 50 8.12 -6.01 -2.32
CA VAL A 50 7.26 -7.15 -1.98
C VAL A 50 8.12 -8.39 -1.74
N LYS A 51 7.97 -9.00 -0.56
CA LYS A 51 8.69 -10.21 -0.13
C LYS A 51 7.92 -11.48 -0.49
N ARG A 52 6.59 -11.49 -0.32
CA ARG A 52 5.77 -12.70 -0.51
C ARG A 52 5.16 -12.75 -1.91
N ASN A 53 5.29 -13.89 -2.59
CA ASN A 53 4.69 -14.13 -3.91
C ASN A 53 5.01 -13.01 -4.93
N GLN A 54 6.26 -12.52 -4.93
CA GLN A 54 6.66 -11.32 -5.68
C GLN A 54 6.27 -11.39 -7.16
N PHE A 55 6.58 -12.49 -7.84
CA PHE A 55 6.25 -12.64 -9.27
C PHE A 55 4.73 -12.70 -9.52
N THR A 56 3.97 -13.29 -8.60
CA THR A 56 2.50 -13.27 -8.66
C THR A 56 1.97 -11.84 -8.64
N ARG A 57 2.54 -10.93 -7.85
CA ARG A 57 2.14 -9.51 -7.84
C ARG A 57 2.42 -8.81 -9.16
N TRP A 58 3.56 -9.09 -9.77
CA TRP A 58 3.88 -8.59 -11.11
C TRP A 58 2.86 -9.09 -12.15
N LYS A 59 2.47 -10.36 -12.07
CA LYS A 59 1.46 -10.96 -12.95
C LYS A 59 0.08 -10.35 -12.75
N GLU A 60 -0.36 -10.16 -11.50
CA GLU A 60 -1.63 -9.49 -11.17
C GLU A 60 -1.65 -8.05 -11.70
N ARG A 61 -0.55 -7.31 -11.53
CA ARG A 61 -0.42 -5.93 -12.04
C ARG A 61 -0.47 -5.90 -13.57
N PHE A 62 0.26 -6.80 -14.24
CA PHE A 62 0.24 -6.91 -15.70
C PHE A 62 -1.17 -7.19 -16.21
N LEU A 63 -1.85 -8.20 -15.66
CA LEU A 63 -3.19 -8.59 -16.10
C LEU A 63 -4.20 -7.45 -15.99
N ARG A 64 -4.12 -6.65 -14.93
CA ARG A 64 -5.04 -5.52 -14.70
C ARG A 64 -4.87 -4.39 -15.72
N HIS A 65 -3.64 -4.16 -16.17
CA HIS A 65 -3.30 -3.05 -17.05
C HIS A 65 -2.79 -3.51 -18.41
N LYS A 66 -3.14 -4.73 -18.83
CA LYS A 66 -2.55 -5.38 -20.02
C LYS A 66 -2.60 -4.50 -21.26
N GLU A 67 -3.77 -3.91 -21.54
CA GLU A 67 -3.97 -3.06 -22.72
C GLU A 67 -3.13 -1.78 -22.70
N GLU A 68 -2.99 -1.16 -21.54
CA GLU A 68 -2.19 0.06 -21.37
C GLU A 68 -0.69 -0.26 -21.45
N LEU A 69 -0.26 -1.35 -20.81
CA LEU A 69 1.12 -1.81 -20.81
C LEU A 69 1.57 -2.27 -22.20
N MET A 70 0.69 -2.90 -22.99
CA MET A 70 0.97 -3.23 -24.40
C MET A 70 1.25 -2.00 -25.27
N LYS A 71 0.64 -0.86 -24.96
CA LYS A 71 0.89 0.40 -25.70
C LYS A 71 2.20 1.07 -25.27
N MET A 72 2.66 0.79 -24.06
CA MET A 72 3.80 1.47 -23.43
C MET A 72 5.11 0.69 -23.50
N ILE A 73 5.03 -0.63 -23.43
CA ILE A 73 6.18 -1.54 -23.35
C ILE A 73 6.24 -2.29 -24.68
N PRO A 74 7.14 -1.92 -25.60
CA PRO A 74 7.18 -2.48 -26.95
C PRO A 74 7.34 -4.00 -26.97
N GLU A 75 8.01 -4.59 -25.97
CA GLU A 75 8.19 -6.04 -25.88
C GLU A 75 6.92 -6.82 -25.50
N ILE A 76 5.84 -6.13 -25.11
CA ILE A 76 4.55 -6.77 -24.79
C ILE A 76 3.63 -6.68 -26.00
N HIS A 77 3.22 -7.84 -26.48
CA HIS A 77 2.37 -8.00 -27.66
C HIS A 77 1.05 -8.68 -27.29
N SER A 78 0.10 -8.70 -28.23
CA SER A 78 -1.23 -9.29 -28.01
C SER A 78 -1.15 -10.79 -27.69
N ASN A 79 -0.16 -11.48 -28.26
CA ASN A 79 0.12 -12.90 -28.05
C ASN A 79 1.03 -13.19 -26.85
N SER A 80 1.55 -12.17 -26.15
CA SER A 80 2.37 -12.39 -24.96
C SER A 80 1.58 -13.10 -23.87
N SER A 81 2.17 -14.15 -23.33
CA SER A 81 1.64 -14.85 -22.16
C SER A 81 1.61 -13.95 -20.92
N ASN A 82 0.83 -14.33 -19.92
CA ASN A 82 0.74 -13.58 -18.67
C ASN A 82 2.09 -13.51 -17.94
N ASN A 83 2.92 -14.54 -18.07
CA ASN A 83 4.25 -14.58 -17.45
C ASN A 83 5.25 -13.69 -18.19
N GLU A 84 5.23 -13.70 -19.53
CA GLU A 84 6.09 -12.82 -20.33
C GLU A 84 5.74 -11.35 -20.10
N GLY A 85 4.44 -11.00 -20.12
CA GLY A 85 4.00 -9.64 -19.83
C GLY A 85 4.41 -9.16 -18.44
N ALA A 86 4.29 -10.03 -17.42
CA ALA A 86 4.75 -9.73 -16.06
C ALA A 86 6.27 -9.52 -15.99
N TYR A 87 7.04 -10.34 -16.71
CA TYR A 87 8.48 -10.23 -16.80
C TYR A 87 8.91 -8.91 -17.45
N PHE A 88 8.32 -8.56 -18.60
CA PHE A 88 8.63 -7.31 -19.30
C PHE A 88 8.20 -6.09 -18.50
N LEU A 89 7.05 -6.14 -17.80
CA LEU A 89 6.66 -5.11 -16.85
C LEU A 89 7.72 -4.92 -15.75
N LYS A 90 8.16 -6.01 -15.10
CA LYS A 90 9.20 -5.96 -14.07
C LYS A 90 10.49 -5.34 -14.62
N LYS A 91 10.93 -5.76 -15.81
CA LYS A 91 12.12 -5.23 -16.50
C LYS A 91 11.99 -3.74 -16.78
N TRP A 92 10.87 -3.31 -17.35
CA TRP A 92 10.60 -1.90 -17.65
C TRP A 92 10.59 -1.05 -16.38
N CYS A 93 9.95 -1.54 -15.32
CA CYS A 93 9.94 -0.85 -14.03
C CYS A 93 11.35 -0.69 -13.45
N TYR A 94 12.18 -1.75 -13.49
CA TYR A 94 13.57 -1.69 -13.05
C TYR A 94 14.35 -0.61 -13.82
N GLN A 95 14.23 -0.60 -15.14
CA GLN A 95 14.94 0.36 -15.99
C GLN A 95 14.51 1.81 -15.75
N ASN A 96 13.27 2.07 -15.32
CA ASN A 96 12.77 3.44 -15.19
C ASN A 96 12.81 3.98 -13.76
N ILE A 97 12.66 3.11 -12.75
CA ILE A 97 12.72 3.54 -11.35
C ILE A 97 14.14 4.00 -10.94
N TYR A 98 15.18 3.36 -11.48
CA TYR A 98 16.58 3.72 -11.20
C TYR A 98 17.18 4.76 -12.16
N LYS A 99 16.40 5.25 -13.13
CA LYS A 99 16.81 6.39 -13.96
C LYS A 99 16.78 7.69 -13.16
N GLY A 100 17.60 8.64 -13.62
CA GLY A 100 17.63 10.01 -13.11
C GLY A 100 16.23 10.63 -13.08
N HIS A 101 15.85 11.22 -11.94
CA HIS A 101 14.58 11.94 -11.87
C HIS A 101 14.68 13.27 -12.64
N SER A 102 13.65 13.56 -13.42
CA SER A 102 13.50 14.85 -14.09
C SER A 102 12.07 15.34 -13.96
N SER A 103 11.90 16.56 -13.45
CA SER A 103 10.61 17.22 -13.34
C SER A 103 9.94 17.51 -14.70
N SER A 104 10.71 17.50 -15.79
CA SER A 104 10.19 17.64 -17.16
C SER A 104 9.49 16.38 -17.67
N ASN A 105 9.77 15.20 -17.10
CA ASN A 105 9.24 13.93 -17.58
C ASN A 105 8.11 13.39 -16.70
N LYS A 106 7.07 14.23 -16.52
CA LYS A 106 5.92 13.93 -15.65
C LYS A 106 5.17 12.67 -16.09
N THR A 107 5.08 12.43 -17.39
CA THR A 107 4.37 11.26 -17.95
C THR A 107 5.01 9.96 -17.49
N ILE A 108 6.32 9.80 -17.70
CA ILE A 108 7.02 8.57 -17.26
C ILE A 108 6.96 8.44 -15.74
N PHE A 109 7.13 9.53 -14.99
CA PHE A 109 7.04 9.46 -13.53
C PHE A 109 5.65 8.97 -13.06
N ASN A 110 4.57 9.48 -13.64
CA ASN A 110 3.21 9.01 -13.33
C ASN A 110 3.00 7.54 -13.72
N GLN A 111 3.59 7.07 -14.82
CA GLN A 111 3.52 5.67 -15.21
C GLN A 111 4.29 4.77 -14.25
N ILE A 112 5.50 5.17 -13.81
CA ILE A 112 6.26 4.44 -12.78
C ILE A 112 5.43 4.39 -11.49
N LYS A 113 4.86 5.51 -11.08
CA LYS A 113 3.99 5.59 -9.91
C LYS A 113 2.78 4.64 -10.03
N SER A 114 2.15 4.53 -11.18
CA SER A 114 0.98 3.66 -11.38
C SER A 114 1.32 2.17 -11.48
N PHE A 115 2.43 1.81 -12.13
CA PHE A 115 2.71 0.40 -12.46
C PHE A 115 3.81 -0.25 -11.63
N CYS A 116 4.72 0.52 -11.05
CA CYS A 116 5.90 0.02 -10.35
C CYS A 116 5.79 0.11 -8.82
N THR A 117 4.66 0.59 -8.29
CA THR A 117 4.41 0.73 -6.86
C THR A 117 3.41 -0.30 -6.35
N ILE A 118 3.49 -0.59 -5.06
CA ILE A 118 2.60 -1.53 -4.36
C ILE A 118 1.17 -0.98 -4.36
N ASP A 119 0.17 -1.85 -4.56
CA ASP A 119 -1.25 -1.52 -4.34
C ASP A 119 -1.69 -1.91 -2.91
N ILE A 120 -2.84 -1.41 -2.46
CA ILE A 120 -3.34 -1.70 -1.11
C ILE A 120 -3.41 -3.22 -0.88
N LYS A 121 -3.91 -4.01 -1.83
CA LYS A 121 -3.94 -5.49 -1.76
C LYS A 121 -2.55 -6.06 -1.44
N SER A 122 -1.56 -5.71 -2.24
CA SER A 122 -0.20 -6.22 -2.11
C SER A 122 0.44 -5.80 -0.79
N PHE A 123 0.20 -4.55 -0.35
CA PHE A 123 0.69 -4.07 0.95
C PHE A 123 0.11 -4.87 2.12
N LEU A 124 -1.20 -5.17 2.08
CA LEU A 124 -1.86 -5.91 3.15
C LEU A 124 -1.37 -7.36 3.25
N LEU A 125 -1.06 -7.98 2.11
CA LEU A 125 -0.61 -9.37 2.03
C LEU A 125 0.84 -9.59 2.43
N GLU A 126 1.60 -8.52 2.65
CA GLU A 126 2.91 -8.58 3.30
C GLU A 126 2.79 -8.77 4.82
N GLY A 127 1.60 -8.61 5.40
CA GLY A 127 1.34 -8.90 6.81
C GLY A 127 1.50 -10.40 7.13
N GLU A 128 1.97 -10.69 8.34
CA GLU A 128 2.03 -12.07 8.84
C GLU A 128 0.62 -12.69 8.85
N ASN A 129 0.52 -13.92 8.33
CA ASN A 129 -0.72 -14.70 8.25
C ASN A 129 -1.88 -14.07 7.46
N VAL A 130 -1.65 -13.04 6.66
CA VAL A 130 -2.70 -12.45 5.82
C VAL A 130 -2.85 -13.21 4.50
N GLN A 131 -4.07 -13.64 4.16
CA GLN A 131 -4.44 -14.21 2.86
C GLN A 131 -5.59 -13.41 2.22
N THR A 132 -5.80 -13.51 0.91
CA THR A 132 -7.04 -12.98 0.31
C THR A 132 -8.10 -14.05 0.16
N ILE A 133 -9.36 -13.64 0.10
CA ILE A 133 -10.49 -14.53 -0.24
C ILE A 133 -10.27 -15.22 -1.60
N ASP A 134 -9.56 -14.56 -2.52
CA ASP A 134 -9.18 -15.15 -3.80
C ASP A 134 -8.24 -16.38 -3.63
N ASP A 135 -7.50 -16.46 -2.52
CA ASP A 135 -6.54 -17.53 -2.19
C ASP A 135 -7.15 -18.71 -1.40
N VAL A 136 -8.42 -18.60 -0.98
CA VAL A 136 -9.13 -19.67 -0.26
C VAL A 136 -9.56 -20.77 -1.23
N GLN A 137 -9.24 -22.02 -0.89
CA GLN A 137 -9.63 -23.21 -1.67
C GLN A 137 -11.11 -23.58 -1.49
N GLU A 138 -11.75 -23.16 -0.41
CA GLU A 138 -13.17 -23.40 -0.10
C GLU A 138 -14.12 -22.51 -0.93
N ASN A 139 -15.42 -22.67 -0.71
CA ASN A 139 -16.47 -21.86 -1.33
C ASN A 139 -16.29 -20.37 -0.98
N LYS A 140 -15.65 -19.62 -1.88
CA LYS A 140 -15.26 -18.21 -1.71
C LYS A 140 -16.43 -17.32 -1.32
N GLU A 141 -17.63 -17.63 -1.80
CA GLU A 141 -18.83 -16.85 -1.51
C GLU A 141 -19.33 -17.06 -0.08
N GLU A 142 -19.20 -18.28 0.45
CA GLU A 142 -19.55 -18.62 1.82
C GLU A 142 -18.54 -18.08 2.81
N ALA A 143 -17.24 -18.20 2.51
CA ALA A 143 -16.16 -17.59 3.28
C ALA A 143 -16.29 -16.05 3.33
N PHE A 144 -16.69 -15.42 2.22
CA PHE A 144 -16.99 -13.99 2.18
C PHE A 144 -18.20 -13.64 3.05
N LYS A 145 -19.33 -14.36 2.92
CA LYS A 145 -20.56 -14.11 3.69
C LYS A 145 -20.34 -14.25 5.20
N GLN A 146 -19.64 -15.29 5.64
CA GLN A 146 -19.36 -15.51 7.06
C GLN A 146 -18.51 -14.38 7.66
N ARG A 147 -17.47 -13.93 6.95
CA ARG A 147 -16.64 -12.81 7.43
C ARG A 147 -17.37 -11.48 7.36
N GLN A 148 -18.14 -11.22 6.30
CA GLN A 148 -18.95 -10.01 6.20
C GLN A 148 -19.92 -9.91 7.39
N ALA A 149 -20.57 -11.01 7.76
CA ALA A 149 -21.46 -11.05 8.92
C ALA A 149 -20.72 -10.78 10.24
N SER A 150 -19.53 -11.36 10.43
CA SER A 150 -18.69 -11.12 11.62
C SER A 150 -18.27 -9.65 11.73
N ILE A 151 -17.82 -9.05 10.63
CA ILE A 151 -17.36 -7.65 10.56
C ILE A 151 -18.51 -6.66 10.81
N ILE A 152 -19.72 -6.93 10.28
CA ILE A 152 -20.92 -6.12 10.60
C ILE A 152 -21.27 -6.24 12.09
N LYS A 153 -21.19 -7.46 12.66
CA LYS A 153 -21.52 -7.72 14.07
C LYS A 153 -20.62 -6.97 15.04
N VAL A 154 -19.34 -6.79 14.73
CA VAL A 154 -18.40 -6.00 15.55
C VAL A 154 -18.46 -4.50 15.28
N GLY A 155 -19.44 -4.03 14.49
CA GLY A 155 -19.73 -2.61 14.27
C GLY A 155 -18.75 -1.91 13.32
N ILE A 156 -17.93 -2.67 12.62
CA ILE A 156 -16.89 -2.18 11.73
C ILE A 156 -17.48 -1.75 10.37
N LEU A 157 -18.36 -2.56 9.80
CA LEU A 157 -19.14 -2.22 8.61
C LEU A 157 -20.58 -1.88 8.99
N LYS A 158 -21.13 -0.84 8.37
CA LYS A 158 -22.57 -0.58 8.46
C LYS A 158 -23.32 -1.58 7.59
N GLN A 159 -24.46 -2.07 8.07
CA GLN A 159 -25.34 -2.93 7.29
C GLN A 159 -25.70 -2.23 5.97
N GLY A 160 -25.40 -2.87 4.84
CA GLY A 160 -25.60 -2.30 3.49
C GLY A 160 -24.40 -1.55 2.89
N SER A 161 -23.26 -1.42 3.57
CA SER A 161 -22.05 -0.87 2.95
C SER A 161 -21.40 -1.88 1.99
N GLY A 162 -21.54 -1.66 0.69
CA GLY A 162 -20.81 -2.40 -0.33
C GLY A 162 -19.35 -1.92 -0.38
N PHE A 163 -18.41 -2.73 0.09
CA PHE A 163 -16.99 -2.47 -0.16
C PHE A 163 -16.68 -2.77 -1.63
N SER A 164 -16.21 -1.76 -2.36
CA SER A 164 -15.82 -1.95 -3.76
C SER A 164 -14.45 -2.62 -3.83
N LYS A 165 -14.38 -3.77 -4.53
CA LYS A 165 -13.11 -4.47 -4.83
C LYS A 165 -12.07 -3.56 -5.50
N SER A 166 -12.50 -2.46 -6.13
CA SER A 166 -11.61 -1.46 -6.75
C SER A 166 -10.64 -0.80 -5.77
N VAL A 167 -11.01 -0.64 -4.49
CA VAL A 167 -10.17 0.03 -3.47
C VAL A 167 -8.88 -0.75 -3.20
N LEU A 168 -8.95 -2.09 -3.24
CA LEU A 168 -7.77 -2.95 -3.06
C LEU A 168 -6.71 -2.75 -4.16
N PHE A 169 -7.10 -2.16 -5.28
CA PHE A 169 -6.26 -1.99 -6.46
C PHE A 169 -5.67 -0.60 -6.58
N GLU A 170 -6.03 0.32 -5.69
CA GLU A 170 -5.44 1.64 -5.59
C GLU A 170 -3.98 1.56 -5.15
N THR A 171 -3.15 2.47 -5.66
CA THR A 171 -1.76 2.60 -5.22
C THR A 171 -1.71 2.86 -3.72
N TYR A 172 -0.92 2.07 -3.00
CA TYR A 172 -0.67 2.27 -1.58
C TYR A 172 -0.02 3.63 -1.33
N HIS A 173 -0.48 4.34 -0.30
CA HIS A 173 0.11 5.58 0.17
C HIS A 173 -0.15 5.77 1.67
N PRO A 174 0.79 6.32 2.47
CA PRO A 174 0.59 6.49 3.92
C PRO A 174 -0.64 7.31 4.29
N ILE A 175 -1.02 8.29 3.46
CA ILE A 175 -2.23 9.13 3.69
C ILE A 175 -3.53 8.31 3.56
N THR A 176 -3.52 7.17 2.85
CA THR A 176 -4.70 6.31 2.72
C THR A 176 -4.86 5.33 3.90
N MET A 177 -4.19 5.55 5.03
CA MET A 177 -4.20 4.64 6.19
C MET A 177 -5.61 4.29 6.70
N LYS A 178 -6.55 5.23 6.67
CA LYS A 178 -7.96 4.97 7.02
C LYS A 178 -8.60 3.96 6.06
N ILE A 179 -8.34 4.09 4.76
CA ILE A 179 -8.82 3.18 3.72
C ILE A 179 -8.14 1.82 3.86
N ILE A 180 -6.84 1.80 4.15
CA ILE A 180 -6.04 0.59 4.37
C ILE A 180 -6.56 -0.18 5.59
N ASN A 181 -6.89 0.49 6.69
CA ASN A 181 -7.47 -0.16 7.87
C ASN A 181 -8.84 -0.79 7.56
N ASN A 182 -9.71 -0.09 6.83
CA ASN A 182 -10.97 -0.67 6.38
C ASN A 182 -10.73 -1.86 5.43
N ALA A 183 -9.72 -1.80 4.57
CA ALA A 183 -9.36 -2.87 3.64
C ALA A 183 -8.72 -4.09 4.33
N LYS A 184 -8.01 -3.90 5.46
CA LYS A 184 -7.47 -5.00 6.29
C LYS A 184 -8.54 -5.96 6.74
N GLU A 185 -9.72 -5.45 7.05
CA GLU A 185 -10.85 -6.24 7.56
C GLU A 185 -11.39 -7.21 6.50
N PHE A 186 -11.17 -6.92 5.21
CA PHE A 186 -11.51 -7.81 4.10
C PHE A 186 -10.41 -8.79 3.73
N CYS A 187 -9.21 -8.61 4.28
CA CYS A 187 -8.16 -9.62 4.16
C CYS A 187 -8.38 -10.68 5.23
N LEU A 188 -8.11 -11.93 4.88
CA LEU A 188 -8.15 -13.05 5.80
C LEU A 188 -6.94 -12.94 6.72
N ALA A 189 -7.05 -12.20 7.81
CA ALA A 189 -6.28 -12.54 8.99
C ALA A 189 -6.98 -13.77 9.60
N PRO A 190 -6.27 -14.86 9.98
CA PRO A 190 -6.83 -15.75 10.98
C PRO A 190 -7.21 -14.87 12.17
N GLU A 191 -8.37 -15.11 12.77
CA GLU A 191 -8.58 -14.58 14.10
C GLU A 191 -7.38 -15.01 14.95
N PRO A 192 -6.93 -14.18 15.91
CA PRO A 192 -6.08 -14.66 16.98
C PRO A 192 -6.90 -15.61 17.87
N SER A 193 -7.43 -16.70 17.33
CA SER A 193 -7.94 -17.78 18.12
C SER A 193 -6.73 -18.52 18.66
N LEU A 194 -6.53 -18.38 19.97
CA LEU A 194 -5.78 -19.34 20.77
C LEU A 194 -4.28 -19.39 20.42
N MET A 195 -3.53 -18.35 20.82
CA MET A 195 -2.28 -18.64 21.54
C MET A 195 -2.67 -19.36 22.84
N LYS A 196 -3.03 -20.65 22.74
CA LYS A 196 -2.88 -21.55 23.87
C LYS A 196 -1.39 -21.65 24.09
N ALA A 197 -0.95 -21.07 25.20
CA ALA A 197 0.32 -21.41 25.79
C ALA A 197 0.40 -22.94 25.90
N HIS A 198 1.39 -23.52 25.24
CA HIS A 198 1.88 -24.86 25.51
C HIS A 198 3.35 -24.73 25.85
#